data_AF-A0A1I5XIQ8-F1
#
_entry.id   AF-A0A1I5XIQ8-F1
#
_cell.length_a   1.000
_cell.length_b   1.000
_cell.length_c   1.000
_cell.angle_alpha   90.00
_cell.angle_beta   90.00
_cell.angle_gamma   90.00
#
_symmetry.space_group_name_H-M   'P 1'
#
loop_
_entity.id
_entity.type
_entity.pdbx_description
1 polymer ?
#
loop_
_entity_poly.entity_id
_entity_poly.type
_entity_poly.pdbx_seq_one_letter_code
_entity_poly.pdbx_strand_id
1 'polypeptide(L)'
;MAVPDIEMLCILSDYFEVSLDELLDRKTELKRKVSAWRKENSEKRSFSVRTDLLKDISESDDLLIQLILRRLELTDVVHILRGSAYPVCDRIFSNLSLKIARLVIDSLEKSKPEETEIIRAEKKFLEAAEDIRRRVGK
;
A
#
# COMPACT_ATOMS: atom_id res chain seq x y z
N MET A 1 -24.61 -24.59 2.31
CA MET A 1 -23.78 -24.38 3.52
C MET A 1 -24.38 -23.21 4.28
N ALA A 2 -24.69 -23.38 5.57
CA ALA A 2 -25.13 -22.27 6.39
C ALA A 2 -23.92 -21.35 6.65
N VAL A 3 -24.07 -20.06 6.36
CA VAL A 3 -23.05 -19.06 6.70
C VAL A 3 -23.21 -18.75 8.19
N PRO A 4 -22.16 -18.84 9.01
CA PRO A 4 -22.22 -18.44 10.40
C PRO A 4 -22.72 -17.00 10.54
N ASP A 5 -23.68 -16.77 11.42
CA ASP A 5 -24.02 -15.41 11.83
C ASP A 5 -22.91 -14.83 12.72
N ILE A 6 -22.99 -13.52 12.97
CA ILE A 6 -21.97 -12.79 13.73
C ILE A 6 -21.88 -13.30 15.17
N GLU A 7 -23.02 -13.64 15.78
CA GLU A 7 -23.07 -14.12 17.16
C GLU A 7 -22.33 -15.45 17.31
N MET A 8 -22.55 -16.38 16.39
CA MET A 8 -21.83 -17.65 16.37
C MET A 8 -20.33 -17.46 16.13
N LEU A 9 -19.92 -16.52 15.27
CA LEU A 9 -18.50 -16.20 15.08
C LEU A 9 -17.85 -15.65 16.36
N CYS A 10 -18.55 -14.80 17.11
CA CYS A 10 -18.05 -14.29 18.40
C CYS A 10 -17.95 -15.42 19.44
N ILE A 11 -18.97 -16.29 19.55
CA ILE A 11 -18.94 -17.44 20.45
C ILE A 11 -17.76 -18.35 20.12
N LEU A 12 -17.52 -18.62 18.83
CA LEU A 12 -16.40 -19.44 18.40
C LEU A 12 -15.05 -18.77 18.70
N SER A 13 -14.93 -17.44 18.48
CA SER A 13 -13.68 -16.74 18.80
C SER A 13 -13.37 -16.78 20.28
N ASP A 14 -14.39 -16.61 21.13
CA ASP A 14 -14.26 -16.69 22.58
C ASP A 14 -13.93 -18.13 23.03
N TYR A 15 -14.61 -19.14 22.46
CA TYR A 15 -14.38 -20.55 22.77
C TYR A 15 -12.95 -21.00 22.45
N PHE A 16 -12.38 -20.52 21.33
CA PHE A 16 -11.01 -20.86 20.93
C PHE A 16 -9.96 -19.91 21.52
N GLU A 17 -10.37 -18.88 22.28
CA GLU A 17 -9.49 -17.82 22.82
C GLU A 17 -8.62 -17.14 21.74
N VAL A 18 -9.20 -16.92 20.55
CA VAL A 18 -8.55 -16.25 19.42
C VAL A 18 -9.34 -15.02 18.98
N SER A 19 -8.70 -14.10 18.27
CA SER A 19 -9.41 -12.99 17.64
C SER A 19 -10.26 -13.46 16.44
N LEU A 20 -11.32 -12.72 16.10
CA LEU A 20 -12.11 -12.98 14.87
C LEU A 20 -11.23 -12.98 13.60
N ASP A 21 -10.19 -12.16 13.55
CA ASP A 21 -9.27 -12.13 12.40
C ASP A 21 -8.42 -13.41 12.31
N GLU A 22 -8.11 -14.06 13.44
CA GLU A 22 -7.42 -15.36 13.51
C GLU A 22 -8.37 -16.51 13.22
N LEU A 23 -9.57 -16.51 13.82
CA LEU A 23 -10.62 -17.50 13.56
C LEU A 23 -10.96 -17.59 12.07
N LEU A 24 -10.95 -16.44 11.37
CA LEU A 24 -11.27 -16.34 9.95
C LEU A 24 -10.04 -16.40 9.03
N ASP A 25 -8.85 -16.64 9.58
CA ASP A 25 -7.56 -16.69 8.86
C ASP A 25 -7.30 -15.46 7.96
N ARG A 26 -7.92 -14.32 8.28
CA ARG A 26 -7.87 -13.09 7.46
C ARG A 26 -6.45 -12.58 7.31
N LYS A 27 -5.62 -12.74 8.35
CA LYS A 27 -4.20 -12.33 8.31
C LYS A 27 -3.42 -13.11 7.25
N THR A 28 -3.69 -14.41 7.08
CA THR A 28 -3.04 -15.23 6.07
C THR A 28 -3.55 -14.91 4.68
N GLU A 29 -4.86 -14.71 4.51
CA GLU A 29 -5.44 -14.27 3.24
C GLU A 29 -4.82 -12.93 2.78
N LEU A 30 -4.73 -11.96 3.69
CA LEU A 30 -4.08 -10.67 3.43
C LEU A 30 -2.63 -10.83 2.97
N LYS A 31 -1.85 -11.65 3.69
CA LYS A 31 -0.46 -11.94 3.30
C LYS A 31 -0.38 -12.59 1.93
N ARG A 32 -1.24 -13.57 1.63
CA ARG A 32 -1.28 -14.24 0.31
C ARG A 32 -1.54 -13.24 -0.81
N LYS A 33 -2.51 -12.32 -0.64
CA LYS A 33 -2.83 -11.32 -1.66
C LYS A 33 -1.66 -10.36 -1.92
N VAL A 34 -1.01 -9.85 -0.88
CA VAL A 34 0.17 -8.99 -1.03
C VAL A 34 1.34 -9.75 -1.68
N SER A 35 1.61 -10.99 -1.28
CA SER A 35 2.66 -11.81 -1.87
C SER A 35 2.39 -12.16 -3.33
N ALA A 36 1.15 -12.44 -3.70
CA ALA A 36 0.75 -12.68 -5.08
C ALA A 36 0.99 -11.43 -5.94
N TRP A 37 0.53 -10.26 -5.48
CA TRP A 37 0.76 -9.00 -6.19
C TRP A 37 2.26 -8.73 -6.41
N ARG A 38 3.10 -8.93 -5.38
CA ARG A 38 4.56 -8.76 -5.47
C ARG A 38 5.19 -9.68 -6.52
N LYS A 39 4.78 -10.96 -6.52
CA LYS A 39 5.27 -11.95 -7.47
C LYS A 39 4.87 -11.61 -8.91
N GLU A 40 3.62 -11.19 -9.12
CA GLU A 40 3.10 -10.83 -10.44
C GLU A 40 3.72 -9.54 -11.00
N ASN A 41 4.19 -8.65 -10.12
CA ASN A 41 4.72 -7.33 -10.51
C ASN A 41 6.24 -7.21 -10.34
N SER A 42 6.98 -8.29 -10.10
CA SER A 42 8.43 -8.24 -9.84
C SER A 42 9.25 -7.58 -10.95
N GLU A 43 8.76 -7.63 -12.19
CA GLU A 43 9.38 -7.02 -13.37
C GLU A 43 8.71 -5.70 -13.79
N LYS A 44 7.81 -5.16 -12.96
CA LYS A 44 7.07 -3.92 -13.28
C LYS A 44 8.03 -2.75 -13.49
N ARG A 45 7.88 -2.11 -14.65
CA ARG A 45 8.54 -0.85 -15.00
C ARG A 45 7.63 0.34 -14.70
N SER A 46 8.23 1.53 -14.69
CA SER A 46 7.52 2.81 -14.60
C SER A 46 6.57 2.96 -15.79
N PHE A 47 5.45 3.65 -15.59
CA PHE A 47 4.41 3.86 -16.61
C PHE A 47 4.98 4.60 -17.83
N SER A 48 5.79 5.62 -17.59
CA SER A 48 6.63 6.27 -18.59
C SER A 48 7.89 6.84 -17.94
N VAL A 49 8.79 7.39 -18.76
CA VAL A 49 9.98 8.11 -18.26
C VAL A 49 9.59 9.33 -17.40
N ARG A 50 8.40 9.89 -17.61
CA ARG A 50 7.93 11.10 -16.90
C ARG A 50 7.33 10.78 -15.53
N THR A 51 7.00 9.51 -15.28
CA THR A 51 6.40 9.02 -14.02
C THR A 51 7.41 8.22 -13.20
N ASP A 52 8.70 8.51 -13.35
CA ASP A 52 9.78 7.88 -12.59
C ASP A 52 10.40 8.86 -11.59
N LEU A 53 9.61 9.83 -11.12
CA LEU A 53 10.08 10.90 -10.24
C LEU A 53 10.51 10.38 -8.87
N LEU A 54 10.06 9.18 -8.51
CA LEU A 54 10.23 8.57 -7.21
C LEU A 54 11.31 7.49 -7.17
N LYS A 55 12.10 7.29 -8.22
CA LYS A 55 13.13 6.23 -8.28
C LYS A 55 14.07 6.20 -7.04
N ASP A 56 14.43 7.37 -6.53
CA ASP A 56 15.42 7.52 -5.45
C ASP A 56 14.81 7.22 -4.05
N ILE A 57 13.48 7.06 -3.94
CA ILE A 57 12.88 6.72 -2.64
C ILE A 57 13.10 5.28 -2.21
N SER A 58 13.45 4.41 -3.16
CA SER A 58 13.81 3.02 -2.85
C SER A 58 14.93 2.94 -1.80
N GLU A 59 15.76 3.99 -1.67
CA GLU A 59 16.83 4.07 -0.67
C GLU A 59 16.52 4.95 0.55
N SER A 60 15.33 5.57 0.62
CA SER A 60 14.94 6.37 1.79
C SER A 60 14.58 5.50 2.99
N ASP A 61 14.74 6.05 4.20
CA ASP A 61 14.40 5.36 5.45
C ASP A 61 12.89 5.13 5.63
N ASP A 62 12.53 4.09 6.40
CA ASP A 62 11.13 3.70 6.64
C ASP A 62 10.32 4.82 7.29
N LEU A 63 10.91 5.55 8.22
CA LEU A 63 10.23 6.59 8.98
C LEU A 63 9.78 7.72 8.05
N LEU A 64 10.66 8.20 7.17
CA LEU A 64 10.34 9.21 6.17
C LEU A 64 9.17 8.75 5.28
N ILE A 65 9.23 7.52 4.77
CA ILE A 65 8.18 6.96 3.90
C ILE A 65 6.85 6.91 4.65
N GLN A 66 6.84 6.41 5.89
CA GLN A 66 5.63 6.35 6.71
C GLN A 66 5.04 7.73 6.99
N LEU A 67 5.88 8.73 7.26
CA LEU A 67 5.45 10.11 7.49
C LEU A 67 4.85 10.75 6.22
N ILE A 68 5.38 10.42 5.04
CA ILE A 68 4.85 10.88 3.75
C ILE A 68 3.52 10.20 3.47
N LEU A 69 3.43 8.87 3.61
CA LEU A 69 2.21 8.09 3.36
C LEU A 69 1.04 8.57 4.22
N ARG A 70 1.29 9.07 5.43
CA ARG A 70 0.25 9.68 6.30
C ARG A 70 -0.34 10.99 5.75
N ARG A 71 0.32 11.65 4.79
CA ARG A 71 -0.14 12.89 4.15
C ARG A 71 -0.81 12.67 2.80
N LEU A 72 -0.82 11.42 2.32
CA LEU A 72 -1.37 11.07 1.02
C LEU A 72 -2.74 10.44 1.16
N GLU A 73 -3.57 10.68 0.15
CA GLU A 73 -4.83 9.96 0.02
C GLU A 73 -4.58 8.57 -0.56
N LEU A 74 -5.52 7.65 -0.36
CA LEU A 74 -5.43 6.31 -0.94
C LEU A 74 -5.28 6.37 -2.48
N THR A 75 -5.98 7.31 -3.11
CA THR A 75 -5.92 7.60 -4.55
C THR A 75 -4.52 8.01 -5.00
N ASP A 76 -3.84 8.88 -4.26
CA ASP A 76 -2.46 9.28 -4.54
C ASP A 76 -1.53 8.06 -4.52
N VAL A 77 -1.64 7.21 -3.48
CA VAL A 77 -0.83 6.00 -3.35
C VAL A 77 -1.07 5.04 -4.52
N VAL A 78 -2.33 4.85 -4.91
CA VAL A 78 -2.68 4.00 -6.06
C VAL A 78 -2.10 4.56 -7.37
N HIS A 79 -2.18 5.87 -7.58
CA HIS A 79 -1.61 6.51 -8.77
C HIS A 79 -0.08 6.39 -8.82
N ILE A 80 0.59 6.59 -7.69
CA ILE A 80 2.03 6.37 -7.55
C ILE A 80 2.38 4.93 -7.92
N LEU A 81 1.70 3.94 -7.35
CA LEU A 81 1.98 2.53 -7.63
C LEU A 81 1.70 2.13 -9.08
N ARG A 82 0.76 2.80 -9.77
CA ARG A 82 0.58 2.65 -11.22
C ARG A 82 1.78 3.22 -11.98
N GLY A 83 2.25 4.39 -11.58
CA GLY A 83 3.34 5.14 -12.18
C GLY A 83 4.74 4.56 -12.03
N SER A 84 5.04 4.00 -10.86
CA SER A 84 6.42 3.70 -10.49
C SER A 84 6.87 2.28 -10.87
N ALA A 85 8.19 2.09 -10.91
CA ALA A 85 8.81 0.77 -11.05
C ALA A 85 8.68 -0.07 -9.77
N TYR A 86 8.87 -1.39 -9.91
CA TYR A 86 8.72 -2.34 -8.81
C TYR A 86 9.50 -1.97 -7.53
N PRO A 87 10.77 -1.50 -7.56
CA PRO A 87 11.50 -1.15 -6.33
C PRO A 87 10.80 -0.08 -5.49
N VAL A 88 10.22 0.94 -6.14
CA VAL A 88 9.44 1.98 -5.44
C VAL A 88 8.15 1.40 -4.88
N CYS A 89 7.45 0.57 -5.67
CA CYS A 89 6.23 -0.09 -5.21
C CYS A 89 6.48 -0.98 -4.00
N ASP A 90 7.53 -1.79 -4.02
CA ASP A 90 7.87 -2.69 -2.94
C ASP A 90 8.28 -1.93 -1.67
N ARG A 91 8.98 -0.80 -1.84
CA ARG A 91 9.32 0.09 -0.74
C ARG A 91 8.08 0.68 -0.07
N ILE A 92 7.09 1.11 -0.86
CA ILE A 92 5.79 1.59 -0.34
C ILE A 92 5.06 0.46 0.37
N PHE A 93 4.91 -0.73 -0.25
CA PHE A 93 4.23 -1.87 0.37
C PHE A 93 4.86 -2.32 1.69
N SER A 94 6.20 -2.24 1.81
CA SER A 94 6.92 -2.56 3.04
C SER A 94 6.62 -1.59 4.19
N ASN A 95 6.08 -0.42 3.89
CA ASN A 95 5.69 0.61 4.86
C ASN A 95 4.17 0.71 5.07
N LEU A 96 3.39 -0.21 4.49
CA LEU A 96 1.96 -0.32 4.72
C LEU A 96 1.63 -1.46 5.68
N SER A 97 0.59 -1.28 6.49
CA SER A 97 -0.02 -2.41 7.19
C SER A 97 -0.70 -3.35 6.18
N LEU A 98 -0.82 -4.64 6.52
CA LEU A 98 -1.49 -5.63 5.66
C LEU A 98 -2.92 -5.22 5.26
N LYS A 99 -3.64 -4.55 6.17
CA LYS A 99 -5.01 -4.07 5.92
C LYS A 99 -5.01 -2.97 4.85
N ILE A 100 -4.12 -1.99 4.95
CA ILE A 100 -4.01 -0.91 3.96
C ILE A 100 -3.47 -1.44 2.63
N ALA A 101 -2.47 -2.33 2.66
CA ALA A 101 -1.94 -2.97 1.47
C ALA A 101 -3.03 -3.71 0.66
N ARG A 102 -3.96 -4.40 1.33
CA ARG A 102 -5.13 -4.98 0.65
C ARG A 102 -5.99 -3.92 -0.01
N LEU A 103 -6.36 -2.85 0.70
CA LEU A 103 -7.19 -1.78 0.14
C LEU A 103 -6.53 -1.17 -1.10
N VAL A 104 -5.22 -0.95 -1.05
CA VAL A 104 -4.43 -0.47 -2.18
C VAL A 104 -4.50 -1.43 -3.37
N ILE A 105 -4.33 -2.74 -3.16
CA ILE A 105 -4.41 -3.74 -4.23
C ILE A 105 -5.83 -3.79 -4.83
N ASP A 106 -6.87 -3.81 -3.98
CA ASP A 106 -8.28 -3.80 -4.40
C ASP A 106 -8.61 -2.55 -5.24
N SER A 107 -8.00 -1.40 -4.90
CA SER A 107 -8.14 -0.15 -5.66
C SER A 107 -7.31 -0.14 -6.94
N LEU A 108 -6.11 -0.74 -6.94
CA LEU A 108 -5.26 -0.86 -8.12
C LEU A 108 -5.98 -1.62 -9.23
N GLU A 109 -6.66 -2.74 -8.92
CA GLU A 109 -7.42 -3.54 -9.88
C GLU A 109 -8.44 -2.70 -10.69
N LYS A 110 -9.00 -1.65 -10.06
CA LYS A 110 -10.05 -0.80 -10.64
C LYS A 110 -9.53 0.51 -11.24
N SER A 111 -8.36 0.97 -10.80
CA SER A 111 -7.82 2.27 -11.16
C SER A 111 -7.07 2.23 -12.50
N LYS A 112 -7.35 3.20 -13.38
CA LYS A 112 -6.68 3.45 -14.66
C LYS A 112 -6.40 4.95 -14.80
N PRO A 113 -5.44 5.49 -14.02
CA PRO A 113 -5.19 6.92 -14.02
C PRO A 113 -4.48 7.35 -15.30
N GLU A 114 -4.69 8.60 -15.69
CA GLU A 114 -3.90 9.25 -16.74
C GLU A 114 -2.49 9.59 -16.24
N GLU A 115 -1.54 9.74 -17.17
CA GLU A 115 -0.15 10.12 -16.85
C GLU A 115 -0.08 11.42 -16.02
N THR A 116 -0.97 12.38 -16.29
CA THR A 116 -1.01 13.66 -15.56
C THR A 116 -1.42 13.49 -14.09
N GLU A 117 -2.29 12.52 -13.80
CA GLU A 117 -2.73 12.20 -12.44
C GLU A 117 -1.64 11.48 -11.65
N ILE A 118 -0.90 10.59 -12.34
CA ILE A 118 0.29 9.93 -11.78
C ILE A 118 1.33 10.98 -11.41
N ILE A 119 1.70 11.85 -12.35
CA ILE A 119 2.69 12.92 -12.11
C ILE A 119 2.26 13.82 -10.96
N ARG A 120 0.97 14.15 -10.85
CA ARG A 120 0.44 14.97 -9.76
C ARG A 120 0.63 14.28 -8.40
N ALA A 121 0.33 12.99 -8.31
CA ALA A 121 0.50 12.21 -7.09
C ALA A 121 1.98 12.08 -6.69
N GLU A 122 2.87 11.81 -7.66
CA GLU A 122 4.31 11.75 -7.42
C GLU A 122 4.90 13.09 -6.95
N LYS A 123 4.43 14.22 -7.50
CA LYS A 123 4.82 15.56 -7.02
C LYS A 123 4.35 15.82 -5.60
N LYS A 124 3.10 15.48 -5.27
CA LYS A 124 2.56 15.59 -3.91
C LYS A 124 3.40 14.77 -2.91
N PHE A 125 3.84 13.59 -3.34
CA PHE A 125 4.76 12.76 -2.56
C PHE A 125 6.09 13.49 -2.29
N LEU A 126 6.73 14.04 -3.32
CA LEU A 126 8.01 14.75 -3.21
C LEU A 126 7.89 16.02 -2.35
N GLU A 127 6.83 16.80 -2.53
CA GLU A 127 6.55 18.00 -1.72
C GLU A 127 6.43 17.64 -0.23
N ALA A 128 5.70 16.57 0.09
CA ALA A 128 5.61 16.06 1.46
C ALA A 128 6.99 15.63 2.00
N ALA A 129 7.82 14.98 1.17
CA ALA A 129 9.17 14.56 1.54
C ALA A 129 10.07 15.76 1.88
N GLU A 130 10.07 16.79 1.03
CA GLU A 130 10.84 18.01 1.26
C GLU A 130 10.39 18.73 2.54
N ASP A 131 9.08 18.86 2.74
CA ASP A 131 8.51 19.48 3.94
C ASP A 131 8.92 18.77 5.22
N ILE A 132 8.91 17.43 5.22
CA ILE A 132 9.33 16.64 6.38
C ILE A 132 10.83 16.83 6.63
N ARG A 133 11.66 16.73 5.60
CA ARG A 133 13.12 16.93 5.72
C ARG A 133 13.46 18.32 6.26
N ARG A 134 12.78 19.37 5.81
CA ARG A 134 12.98 20.74 6.32
C ARG A 134 12.59 20.93 7.78
N ARG A 135 11.66 20.12 8.31
CA ARG A 135 11.22 20.17 9.71
C ARG A 135 12.11 19.34 10.63
N VAL A 136 12.65 18.23 10.14
CA VAL A 136 13.53 17.33 10.91
C VAL A 136 14.99 17.81 10.90
N GLY A 137 15.41 18.52 9.85
CA GLY A 137 16.74 19.14 9.76
C GLY A 137 16.88 20.50 10.47
N LYS A 138 15.82 20.99 11.12
CA LYS A 138 15.86 22.15 12.03
C LYS A 138 15.86 21.65 13.47
#